data_AF-A0A7V6LE78-F1
#
_entry.id   AF-A0A7V6LE78-F1
#
_cell.length_a   1.000
_cell.length_b   1.000
_cell.length_c   1.000
_cell.angle_alpha   90.00
_cell.angle_beta   90.00
_cell.angle_gamma   90.00
#
_symmetry.space_group_name_H-M   'P 1'
#
loop_
_entity.id
_entity.type
_entity.pdbx_description
1 polymer ?
#
loop_
_entity_poly.entity_id
_entity_poly.type
_entity_poly.pdbx_seq_one_letter_code
_entity_poly.pdbx_strand_id
1 'polypeptide(L)'
;MFHADIADVPVIRRLAAAEPCAWINPKRTDAETALEMLSVSRADVRDASARLSRFAPYIVKRFPETRMTGGLIESPLQEIPHLKEALGISGRLFAKLDSELPIAGSIKARGGIYEVLKYAEMLALKNGLLEEDDDYAILDSEKARVFFSNYTVQVGSTGNLGLSIGIMSASLGFFVTVHMSADARQWKKDLLREKGVDVV
;
A
#
# COMPACT_ATOMS: atom_id res chain seq x y z
N MET A 1 -33.91 -20.42 8.32
CA MET A 1 -34.91 -19.39 8.63
C MET A 1 -34.15 -18.10 8.96
N PHE A 2 -33.86 -17.27 7.96
CA PHE A 2 -33.22 -15.95 8.15
C PHE A 2 -33.92 -14.94 7.24
N HIS A 3 -35.03 -14.40 7.75
CA HIS A 3 -35.74 -13.25 7.18
C HIS A 3 -35.89 -12.22 8.31
N ALA A 4 -34.77 -11.74 8.83
CA ALA A 4 -34.78 -10.37 9.31
C ALA A 4 -34.59 -9.54 8.04
N ASP A 5 -35.60 -8.75 7.68
CA ASP A 5 -35.48 -7.85 6.54
C ASP A 5 -34.22 -6.99 6.79
N ILE A 6 -33.35 -6.83 5.80
CA ILE A 6 -32.14 -6.00 5.94
C ILE A 6 -32.51 -4.58 6.40
N ALA A 7 -33.74 -4.17 6.06
CA ALA A 7 -34.39 -2.97 6.53
C ALA A 7 -34.58 -2.91 8.06
N ASP A 8 -34.63 -3.99 8.83
CA ASP A 8 -34.88 -3.97 10.28
C ASP A 8 -33.64 -3.76 11.15
N VAL A 9 -32.45 -3.75 10.54
CA VAL A 9 -31.21 -3.46 11.26
C VAL A 9 -31.05 -1.93 11.38
N PRO A 10 -31.07 -1.33 12.59
CA PRO A 10 -31.10 0.13 12.74
C PRO A 10 -29.93 0.86 12.07
N VAL A 11 -28.71 0.29 12.11
CA VAL A 11 -27.56 0.89 11.41
C VAL A 11 -27.77 0.91 9.90
N ILE A 12 -28.43 -0.11 9.32
CA ILE A 12 -28.65 -0.19 7.88
C ILE A 12 -29.66 0.86 7.43
N ARG A 13 -30.72 1.11 8.22
CA ARG A 13 -31.65 2.23 7.95
C ARG A 13 -30.92 3.57 7.93
N ARG A 14 -30.06 3.83 8.92
CA ARG A 14 -29.30 5.08 9.01
C ARG A 14 -28.30 5.25 7.87
N LEU A 15 -27.63 4.17 7.47
CA LEU A 15 -26.77 4.15 6.28
C LEU A 15 -27.55 4.47 5.00
N ALA A 16 -28.73 3.87 4.83
CA ALA A 16 -29.60 4.15 3.68
C ALA A 16 -30.10 5.61 3.65
N ALA A 17 -30.28 6.22 4.82
CA ALA A 17 -30.65 7.63 4.97
C ALA A 17 -29.47 8.60 4.92
N ALA A 18 -28.23 8.12 4.69
CA ALA A 18 -26.99 8.91 4.74
C ALA A 18 -26.79 9.68 6.05
N GLU A 19 -27.29 9.14 7.16
CA GLU A 19 -27.10 9.73 8.49
C GLU A 19 -25.78 9.29 9.12
N PRO A 20 -25.02 10.18 9.78
CA PRO A 20 -23.84 9.79 10.55
C PRO A 20 -24.17 8.75 11.62
N CYS A 21 -23.62 7.54 11.51
CA CYS A 21 -23.88 6.45 12.44
C CYS A 21 -22.59 5.77 12.92
N ALA A 22 -22.64 5.22 14.14
CA ALA A 22 -21.59 4.37 14.69
C ALA A 22 -22.16 2.98 14.96
N TRP A 23 -21.43 1.94 14.54
CA TRP A 23 -21.76 0.55 14.84
C TRP A 23 -20.62 -0.08 15.62
N ILE A 24 -20.92 -0.49 16.85
CA ILE A 24 -19.98 -1.20 17.71
C ILE A 24 -20.23 -2.69 17.52
N ASN A 25 -19.21 -3.42 17.07
CA ASN A 25 -19.32 -4.85 16.77
C ASN A 25 -19.71 -5.64 18.03
N PRO A 26 -20.92 -6.24 18.10
CA PRO A 26 -21.36 -7.01 19.26
C PRO A 26 -20.64 -8.36 19.40
N LYS A 27 -19.89 -8.78 18.36
CA LYS A 27 -19.09 -10.02 18.34
C LYS A 27 -17.61 -9.76 18.61
N ARG A 28 -17.25 -8.60 19.17
CA ARG A 28 -15.87 -8.33 19.56
C ARG A 28 -15.40 -9.38 20.57
N THR A 29 -14.29 -10.02 20.26
CA THR A 29 -13.61 -11.00 21.13
C THR A 29 -12.23 -10.48 21.52
N ASP A 30 -11.51 -11.22 22.35
CA ASP A 30 -10.14 -10.91 22.72
C ASP A 30 -9.17 -11.07 21.53
N ALA A 31 -7.98 -10.50 21.67
CA ALA A 31 -7.01 -10.48 20.59
C ALA A 31 -6.44 -11.88 20.27
N GLU A 32 -6.34 -12.78 21.25
CA GLU A 32 -5.79 -14.11 21.06
C GLU A 32 -6.74 -14.93 20.18
N THR A 33 -8.00 -15.04 20.59
CA THR A 33 -9.06 -15.70 19.83
C THR A 33 -9.19 -15.12 18.41
N ALA A 34 -9.17 -13.78 18.28
CA ALA A 34 -9.29 -13.14 16.96
C ALA A 34 -8.10 -13.46 16.05
N LEU A 35 -6.87 -13.47 16.57
CA LEU A 35 -5.65 -13.73 15.79
C LEU A 35 -5.57 -15.20 15.34
N GLU A 36 -6.03 -16.16 16.16
CA GLU A 36 -6.08 -17.58 15.79
C GLU A 36 -7.02 -17.86 14.60
N MET A 37 -8.05 -17.03 14.43
CA MET A 37 -8.99 -17.14 13.31
C MET A 37 -8.47 -16.57 11.98
N LEU A 38 -7.35 -15.85 11.99
CA LEU A 38 -6.80 -15.24 10.78
C LEU A 38 -6.00 -16.26 9.95
N SER A 39 -6.10 -16.15 8.64
CA SER A 39 -5.25 -16.90 7.70
C SER A 39 -3.82 -16.33 7.60
N VAL A 40 -3.51 -15.28 8.37
CA VAL A 40 -2.22 -14.57 8.35
C VAL A 40 -1.60 -14.67 9.73
N SER A 41 -0.36 -15.15 9.77
CA SER A 41 0.39 -15.40 10.98
C SER A 41 1.39 -14.28 11.31
N ARG A 42 1.95 -14.32 12.52
CA ARG A 42 3.11 -13.46 12.86
C ARG A 42 4.35 -13.76 12.02
N ALA A 43 4.47 -14.97 11.47
CA ALA A 43 5.57 -15.32 10.59
C ALA A 43 5.44 -14.59 9.24
N ASP A 44 4.24 -14.51 8.68
CA ASP A 44 3.97 -13.76 7.44
C ASP A 44 4.28 -12.26 7.59
N VAL A 45 3.96 -11.68 8.76
CA VAL A 45 4.32 -10.30 9.07
C VAL A 45 5.83 -10.09 9.14
N ARG A 46 6.56 -11.04 9.73
CA ARG A 46 8.03 -10.98 9.80
C ARG A 46 8.67 -11.17 8.42
N ASP A 47 8.17 -12.09 7.61
CA ASP A 47 8.61 -12.28 6.23
C ASP A 47 8.38 -11.01 5.39
N ALA A 48 7.21 -10.38 5.53
CA ALA A 48 6.94 -9.10 4.87
C ALA A 48 7.93 -8.00 5.29
N SER A 49 8.25 -7.90 6.58
CA SER A 49 9.23 -6.95 7.09
C SER A 49 10.65 -7.27 6.59
N ALA A 50 11.05 -8.53 6.57
CA ALA A 50 12.38 -8.96 6.11
C ALA A 50 12.57 -8.65 4.61
N ARG A 51 11.55 -8.91 3.80
CA ARG A 51 11.53 -8.54 2.39
C ARG A 51 11.70 -7.04 2.18
N LEU A 52 10.95 -6.21 2.90
CA LEU A 52 11.11 -4.75 2.82
C LEU A 52 12.54 -4.32 3.18
N SER A 53 13.16 -4.97 4.17
CA SER A 53 14.57 -4.73 4.51
C SER A 53 15.52 -5.13 3.38
N ARG A 54 15.32 -6.30 2.74
CA ARG A 54 16.12 -6.72 1.58
C ARG A 54 16.02 -5.74 0.42
N PHE A 55 14.84 -5.17 0.16
CA PHE A 55 14.64 -4.16 -0.89
C PHE A 55 15.16 -2.76 -0.55
N ALA A 56 15.56 -2.49 0.70
CA ALA A 56 15.97 -1.16 1.13
C ALA A 56 17.10 -0.55 0.26
N PRO A 57 18.16 -1.30 -0.14
CA PRO A 57 19.19 -0.78 -1.06
C PRO A 57 18.66 -0.38 -2.45
N TYR A 58 17.76 -1.19 -3.04
CA TYR A 58 17.08 -0.84 -4.28
C TYR A 58 16.31 0.47 -4.13
N ILE A 59 15.53 0.59 -3.05
CA ILE A 59 14.69 1.75 -2.79
C ILE A 59 15.54 3.01 -2.60
N VAL A 60 16.62 2.97 -1.81
CA VAL A 60 17.57 4.08 -1.64
C VAL A 60 18.14 4.58 -2.97
N LYS A 61 18.49 3.65 -3.85
CA LYS A 61 19.09 3.97 -5.15
C LYS A 61 18.07 4.57 -6.10
N ARG A 62 16.85 4.00 -6.15
CA ARG A 62 15.82 4.38 -7.12
C ARG A 62 14.97 5.59 -6.69
N PHE A 63 14.79 5.80 -5.38
CA PHE A 63 13.96 6.85 -4.80
C PHE A 63 14.79 7.72 -3.84
N PRO A 64 15.45 8.78 -4.34
CA PRO A 64 16.33 9.62 -3.55
C PRO A 64 15.74 10.18 -2.26
N GLU A 65 14.42 10.38 -2.20
CA GLU A 65 13.71 10.86 -1.01
C GLU A 65 13.79 9.89 0.19
N THR A 66 14.12 8.61 -0.03
CA THR A 66 14.23 7.60 1.04
C THR A 66 15.66 7.42 1.57
N ARG A 67 16.66 8.17 1.07
CA ARG A 67 18.06 8.01 1.50
C ARG A 67 18.26 8.22 2.99
N MET A 68 17.61 9.26 3.54
CA MET A 68 17.71 9.60 4.96
C MET A 68 17.10 8.53 5.88
N THR A 69 16.19 7.72 5.36
CA THR A 69 15.55 6.60 6.07
C THR A 69 16.17 5.26 5.71
N GLY A 70 17.28 5.25 4.96
CA GLY A 70 17.93 4.01 4.52
C GLY A 70 17.05 3.13 3.65
N GLY A 71 16.07 3.70 2.93
CA GLY A 71 15.16 2.95 2.06
C GLY A 71 13.86 2.51 2.74
N LEU A 72 13.68 2.82 4.02
CA LEU A 72 12.44 2.54 4.73
C LEU A 72 11.31 3.46 4.24
N ILE A 73 10.19 2.85 3.88
CA ILE A 73 8.93 3.52 3.51
C ILE A 73 8.07 3.61 4.77
N GLU A 74 8.35 4.63 5.59
CA GLU A 74 7.62 4.90 6.83
C GLU A 74 7.17 6.35 6.95
N SER A 75 6.19 6.57 7.82
CA SER A 75 5.57 7.88 8.04
C SER A 75 5.66 8.36 9.49
N PRO A 76 5.61 9.68 9.73
CA PRO A 76 5.60 10.22 11.09
C PRO A 76 4.39 9.77 11.92
N LEU A 77 4.61 9.64 13.23
CA LEU A 77 3.56 9.58 14.24
C LEU A 77 3.63 10.88 15.05
N GLN A 78 2.62 11.73 14.93
CA GLN A 78 2.63 13.06 15.49
C GLN A 78 1.52 13.22 16.53
N GLU A 79 1.84 13.79 17.69
CA GLU A 79 0.84 14.20 18.67
C GLU A 79 0.12 15.46 18.18
N ILE A 80 -1.21 15.48 18.29
CA ILE A 80 -2.09 16.55 17.77
C ILE A 80 -2.92 17.19 18.90
N PRO A 81 -2.27 17.95 19.80
CA PRO A 81 -2.89 18.42 21.04
C PRO A 81 -4.04 19.41 20.81
N HIS A 82 -3.94 20.26 19.78
CA HIS A 82 -4.98 21.26 19.50
C HIS A 82 -6.30 20.61 19.06
N LEU A 83 -6.25 19.54 18.26
CA LEU A 83 -7.47 18.80 17.89
C LEU A 83 -8.05 18.07 19.09
N LYS A 84 -7.19 17.50 19.95
CA LYS A 84 -7.61 16.88 21.21
C LYS A 84 -8.38 17.87 22.10
N GLU A 85 -7.89 19.10 22.21
CA GLU A 85 -8.56 20.17 22.96
C GLU A 85 -9.91 20.54 22.33
N ALA A 86 -9.94 20.77 21.01
CA ALA A 86 -11.17 21.11 20.29
C ALA A 86 -12.25 20.02 20.38
N LEU A 87 -11.86 18.75 20.46
CA LEU A 87 -12.77 17.61 20.62
C LEU A 87 -13.16 17.35 22.09
N GLY A 88 -12.49 17.98 23.06
CA GLY A 88 -12.78 17.79 24.50
C GLY A 88 -12.51 16.37 25.03
N ILE A 89 -11.63 15.60 24.39
CA ILE A 89 -11.36 14.20 24.78
C ILE A 89 -10.21 14.10 25.81
N SER A 90 -10.25 13.08 26.66
CA SER A 90 -9.17 12.79 27.62
C SER A 90 -8.00 12.01 26.98
N GLY A 91 -6.81 12.07 27.59
CA GLY A 91 -5.63 11.34 27.13
C GLY A 91 -4.83 12.07 26.05
N ARG A 92 -4.04 11.31 25.28
CA ARG A 92 -3.19 11.80 24.19
C ARG A 92 -3.81 11.43 22.84
N LEU A 93 -3.76 12.33 21.88
CA LEU A 93 -4.25 12.09 20.52
C LEU A 93 -3.09 12.17 19.54
N PHE A 94 -2.96 11.14 18.70
CA PHE A 94 -1.91 11.06 17.69
C PHE A 94 -2.51 10.89 16.29
N ALA A 95 -1.81 11.43 15.31
CA ALA A 95 -2.03 11.17 13.89
C ALA A 95 -0.86 10.34 13.33
N LYS A 96 -1.16 9.21 12.68
CA LYS A 96 -0.20 8.46 11.85
C LYS A 96 -0.29 9.00 10.43
N LEU A 97 0.73 9.74 9.99
CA LEU A 97 0.70 10.57 8.79
C LEU A 97 1.04 9.76 7.53
N ASP A 98 0.28 8.70 7.25
CA ASP A 98 0.48 7.90 6.04
C ASP A 98 0.24 8.68 4.73
N SER A 99 -0.35 9.88 4.81
CA SER A 99 -0.37 10.88 3.73
C SER A 99 1.02 11.39 3.33
N GLU A 100 2.02 11.22 4.19
CA GLU A 100 3.41 11.66 4.00
C GLU A 100 4.36 10.51 3.69
N LEU A 101 3.85 9.30 3.43
CA LEU A 101 4.70 8.20 2.99
C LEU A 101 5.44 8.57 1.69
N PRO A 102 6.73 8.24 1.57
CA PRO A 102 7.49 8.54 0.36
C PRO A 102 6.94 7.77 -0.86
N ILE A 103 7.41 8.11 -2.05
CA ILE A 103 7.06 7.49 -3.34
C ILE A 103 5.62 7.77 -3.82
N ALA A 104 4.61 7.57 -2.98
CA ALA A 104 3.20 7.67 -3.40
C ALA A 104 2.27 8.47 -2.46
N GLY A 105 2.77 9.04 -1.36
CA GLY A 105 2.03 10.02 -0.55
C GLY A 105 0.70 9.51 0.03
N SER A 106 0.59 8.21 0.32
CA SER A 106 -0.61 7.63 0.93
C SER A 106 -0.33 6.25 1.52
N ILE A 107 -1.28 5.75 2.32
CA ILE A 107 -1.25 4.38 2.86
C ILE A 107 -1.05 3.27 1.79
N LYS A 108 -1.36 3.56 0.53
CA LYS A 108 -1.15 2.60 -0.58
C LYS A 108 0.34 2.38 -0.88
N ALA A 109 1.23 3.28 -0.44
CA ALA A 109 2.68 3.07 -0.44
C ALA A 109 3.13 1.93 0.48
N ARG A 110 2.28 1.44 1.39
CA ARG A 110 2.55 0.22 2.17
C ARG A 110 2.24 -1.01 1.32
N GLY A 111 0.95 -1.33 1.18
CA GLY A 111 0.52 -2.58 0.54
C GLY A 111 0.75 -2.63 -0.96
N GLY A 112 0.49 -1.54 -1.69
CA GLY A 112 0.64 -1.51 -3.15
C GLY A 112 2.08 -1.64 -3.61
N ILE A 113 3.01 -0.99 -2.90
CA ILE A 113 4.45 -1.17 -3.16
C ILE A 113 4.88 -2.58 -2.76
N TYR A 114 4.52 -3.04 -1.55
CA TYR A 114 4.89 -4.37 -1.07
C TYR A 114 4.47 -5.49 -2.03
N GLU A 115 3.26 -5.41 -2.59
CA GLU A 115 2.75 -6.37 -3.57
C GLU A 115 3.67 -6.46 -4.80
N VAL A 116 4.04 -5.30 -5.36
CA VAL A 116 4.94 -5.24 -6.52
C VAL A 116 6.32 -5.78 -6.18
N LEU A 117 6.88 -5.40 -5.03
CA LEU A 117 8.21 -5.88 -4.60
C LEU A 117 8.22 -7.40 -4.38
N LYS A 118 7.18 -7.95 -3.74
CA LYS A 118 7.03 -9.39 -3.54
C LYS A 118 6.95 -10.14 -4.88
N TYR A 119 6.16 -9.62 -5.83
CA TYR A 119 6.07 -10.22 -7.16
C TYR A 119 7.41 -10.16 -7.90
N ALA A 120 8.11 -9.03 -7.84
CA ALA A 120 9.41 -8.85 -8.46
C ALA A 120 10.47 -9.80 -7.88
N GLU A 121 10.55 -9.92 -6.54
CA GLU A 121 11.46 -10.86 -5.86
C GLU A 121 11.17 -12.29 -6.28
N MET A 122 9.90 -12.71 -6.26
CA MET A 122 9.50 -14.05 -6.67
C MET A 122 9.94 -14.36 -8.11
N LEU A 123 9.73 -13.43 -9.05
CA LEU A 123 10.17 -13.60 -10.43
C LEU A 123 11.69 -13.65 -10.56
N ALA A 124 12.41 -12.76 -9.86
CA ALA A 124 13.85 -12.66 -9.95
C ALA A 124 14.54 -13.91 -9.38
N LEU A 125 14.12 -14.38 -8.19
CA LEU A 125 14.61 -15.60 -7.56
C LEU A 125 14.33 -16.82 -8.45
N LYS A 126 13.09 -16.97 -8.93
CA LYS A 126 12.67 -18.12 -9.75
C LYS A 126 13.48 -18.25 -11.05
N ASN A 127 13.94 -17.14 -11.63
CA ASN A 127 14.66 -17.13 -12.90
C ASN A 127 16.17 -16.93 -12.74
N GLY A 128 16.71 -16.97 -11.51
CA GLY A 128 18.14 -16.81 -11.24
C GLY A 128 18.68 -15.43 -11.60
N LEU A 129 17.84 -14.40 -11.57
CA LEU A 129 18.28 -13.01 -11.70
C LEU A 129 18.87 -12.48 -10.39
N LEU A 130 18.44 -13.05 -9.27
CA LEU A 130 18.70 -12.63 -7.90
C LEU A 130 18.79 -13.88 -7.01
N GLU A 131 19.62 -13.84 -5.97
CA GLU A 131 19.61 -14.76 -4.83
C GLU A 131 19.14 -14.03 -3.56
N GLU A 132 18.67 -14.74 -2.53
CA GLU A 132 18.05 -14.08 -1.37
C GLU A 132 19.03 -13.19 -0.59
N ASP A 133 20.31 -13.58 -0.55
CA ASP A 133 21.39 -12.89 0.18
C ASP A 133 22.13 -11.83 -0.66
N ASP A 134 21.70 -11.59 -1.90
CA ASP A 134 22.25 -10.54 -2.75
C ASP A 134 21.95 -9.13 -2.19
N ASP A 135 22.75 -8.14 -2.61
CA ASP A 135 22.36 -6.73 -2.50
C ASP A 135 21.31 -6.40 -3.57
N TYR A 136 20.06 -6.16 -3.17
CA TYR A 136 18.96 -5.94 -4.11
C TYR A 136 19.12 -4.64 -4.92
N ALA A 137 20.12 -3.80 -4.64
CA ALA A 137 20.51 -2.70 -5.53
C ALA A 137 20.81 -3.17 -6.97
N ILE A 138 21.12 -4.46 -7.19
CA ILE A 138 21.27 -5.05 -8.53
C ILE A 138 19.97 -4.99 -9.36
N LEU A 139 18.80 -4.88 -8.73
CA LEU A 139 17.52 -4.76 -9.40
C LEU A 139 17.34 -3.39 -10.08
N ASP A 140 18.19 -2.41 -9.77
CA ASP A 140 18.34 -1.17 -10.52
C ASP A 140 19.52 -1.28 -11.51
N SER A 141 19.48 -2.31 -12.36
CA SER A 141 20.41 -2.54 -13.46
C SER A 141 19.66 -2.68 -14.78
N GLU A 142 20.34 -2.46 -15.89
CA GLU A 142 19.75 -2.64 -17.22
C GLU A 142 19.30 -4.09 -17.45
N LYS A 143 20.09 -5.07 -17.00
CA LYS A 143 19.73 -6.49 -17.06
C LYS A 143 18.40 -6.78 -16.36
N ALA A 144 18.21 -6.22 -15.17
CA ALA A 144 16.96 -6.39 -14.41
C ALA A 144 15.78 -5.70 -15.11
N ARG A 145 15.97 -4.48 -15.64
CA ARG A 145 14.93 -3.75 -16.39
C ARG A 145 14.47 -4.52 -17.63
N VAL A 146 15.41 -5.02 -18.43
CA VAL A 146 15.12 -5.85 -19.62
C VAL A 146 14.43 -7.16 -19.23
N PHE A 147 14.79 -7.75 -18.08
CA PHE A 147 14.10 -8.93 -17.57
C PHE A 147 12.65 -8.62 -17.20
N PHE A 148 12.41 -7.61 -16.37
CA PHE A 148 11.08 -7.25 -15.89
C PHE A 148 10.17 -6.71 -17.00
N SER A 149 10.72 -6.15 -18.08
CA SER A 149 9.91 -5.74 -19.24
C SER A 149 9.24 -6.90 -19.95
N ASN A 150 9.61 -8.16 -19.68
CA ASN A 150 8.86 -9.31 -20.21
C ASN A 150 7.55 -9.60 -19.45
N TYR A 151 7.26 -8.83 -18.40
CA TYR A 151 6.10 -9.01 -17.54
C TYR A 151 5.26 -7.73 -17.50
N THR A 152 3.95 -7.90 -17.35
CA THR A 152 3.01 -6.79 -17.28
C THR A 152 2.30 -6.76 -15.93
N VAL A 153 2.17 -5.57 -15.35
CA VAL A 153 1.36 -5.29 -14.17
C VAL A 153 0.19 -4.40 -14.57
N GLN A 154 -1.03 -4.83 -14.28
CA GLN A 154 -2.25 -4.09 -14.61
C GLN A 154 -3.07 -3.77 -13.35
N VAL A 155 -3.62 -2.57 -13.27
CA VAL A 155 -4.48 -2.17 -12.14
C VAL A 155 -5.64 -1.28 -12.60
N GLY A 156 -6.85 -1.60 -12.16
CA GLY A 156 -8.02 -0.72 -12.28
C GLY A 156 -8.13 0.17 -11.05
N SER A 157 -7.74 1.45 -11.15
CA SER A 157 -7.88 2.39 -10.04
C SER A 157 -7.77 3.84 -10.49
N THR A 158 -8.73 4.67 -10.06
CA THR A 158 -8.70 6.13 -10.22
C THR A 158 -7.93 6.84 -9.10
N GLY A 159 -7.41 6.07 -8.15
CA GLY A 159 -6.94 6.53 -6.86
C GLY A 159 -5.47 6.26 -6.60
N ASN A 160 -5.12 6.28 -5.32
CA ASN A 160 -3.72 6.14 -4.91
C ASN A 160 -3.19 4.70 -5.05
N LEU A 161 -4.07 3.70 -5.20
CA LEU A 161 -3.63 2.33 -5.49
C LEU A 161 -2.95 2.26 -6.87
N GLY A 162 -3.58 2.86 -7.89
CA GLY A 162 -3.00 2.98 -9.23
C GLY A 162 -1.67 3.74 -9.23
N LEU A 163 -1.57 4.82 -8.44
CA LEU A 163 -0.31 5.54 -8.26
C LEU A 163 0.79 4.68 -7.62
N SER A 164 0.51 4.03 -6.49
CA SER A 164 1.52 3.25 -5.77
C SER A 164 2.02 2.05 -6.56
N ILE A 165 1.11 1.28 -7.17
CA ILE A 165 1.47 0.14 -8.02
C ILE A 165 2.18 0.65 -9.27
N GLY A 166 1.63 1.66 -9.94
CA GLY A 166 2.15 2.13 -11.22
C GLY A 166 3.57 2.68 -11.11
N ILE A 167 3.85 3.52 -10.12
CA ILE A 167 5.18 4.11 -9.89
C ILE A 167 6.21 3.02 -9.60
N MET A 168 5.91 2.08 -8.70
CA MET A 168 6.86 1.04 -8.31
C MET A 168 7.08 0.00 -9.41
N SER A 169 6.03 -0.40 -10.12
CA SER A 169 6.16 -1.34 -11.23
C SER A 169 6.99 -0.75 -12.37
N ALA A 170 6.72 0.50 -12.75
CA ALA A 170 7.48 1.17 -13.79
C ALA A 170 8.94 1.45 -13.36
N SER A 171 9.19 1.68 -12.06
CA SER A 171 10.56 1.89 -11.57
C SER A 171 11.45 0.65 -11.68
N LEU A 172 10.86 -0.54 -11.59
CA LEU A 172 11.53 -1.84 -11.75
C LEU A 172 11.69 -2.24 -13.22
N GLY A 173 10.91 -1.65 -14.13
CA GLY A 173 10.98 -1.93 -15.58
C GLY A 173 9.87 -2.85 -16.11
N PHE A 174 8.83 -3.14 -15.31
CA PHE A 174 7.63 -3.82 -15.82
C PHE A 174 6.93 -2.97 -16.89
N PHE A 175 6.23 -3.63 -17.82
CA PHE A 175 5.16 -2.94 -18.54
C PHE A 175 3.98 -2.72 -17.60
N VAL A 176 3.42 -1.51 -17.60
CA VAL A 176 2.38 -1.13 -16.64
C VAL A 176 1.20 -0.50 -17.36
N THR A 177 0.00 -0.99 -17.07
CA THR A 177 -1.25 -0.38 -17.52
C THR A 177 -2.13 -0.04 -16.32
N VAL A 178 -2.54 1.22 -16.21
CA VAL A 178 -3.49 1.69 -15.18
C VAL A 178 -4.78 2.12 -15.86
N HIS A 179 -5.86 1.39 -15.59
CA HIS A 179 -7.19 1.76 -16.07
C HIS A 179 -7.84 2.77 -15.11
N MET A 180 -8.17 3.94 -15.63
CA MET A 180 -8.78 5.03 -14.89
C MET A 180 -10.08 5.47 -15.58
N SER A 181 -11.08 5.85 -14.80
CA SER A 181 -12.26 6.51 -15.35
C SER A 181 -11.89 7.83 -16.04
N ALA A 182 -12.72 8.24 -17.01
CA ALA A 182 -12.51 9.47 -17.77
C ALA A 182 -12.44 10.71 -16.85
N ASP A 183 -13.24 10.75 -15.79
CA ASP A 183 -13.33 11.82 -14.79
C ASP A 183 -12.21 11.79 -13.72
N ALA A 184 -11.31 10.80 -13.75
CA ALA A 184 -10.19 10.77 -12.83
C ALA A 184 -9.30 12.02 -12.98
N ARG A 185 -8.82 12.55 -11.84
CA ARG A 185 -8.05 13.80 -11.80
C ARG A 185 -6.85 13.74 -12.75
N GLN A 186 -6.74 14.74 -13.63
CA GLN A 186 -5.76 14.78 -14.70
C GLN A 186 -4.31 14.66 -14.21
N TRP A 187 -3.96 15.35 -13.12
CA TRP A 187 -2.60 15.30 -12.56
C TRP A 187 -2.14 13.88 -12.19
N LYS A 188 -3.06 12.96 -11.85
CA LYS A 188 -2.71 11.56 -11.56
C LYS A 188 -2.36 10.79 -12.83
N LYS A 189 -3.12 11.03 -13.90
CA LYS A 189 -2.87 10.44 -15.22
C LYS A 189 -1.52 10.92 -15.75
N ASP A 190 -1.26 12.21 -15.63
CA ASP A 190 -0.01 12.83 -16.10
C ASP A 190 1.19 12.31 -15.31
N LEU A 191 1.09 12.23 -13.99
CA LEU A 191 2.15 11.68 -13.14
C LEU A 191 2.49 10.23 -13.50
N LEU A 192 1.47 9.39 -13.73
CA LEU A 192 1.68 8.00 -14.16
C LEU A 192 2.36 7.92 -15.53
N ARG A 193 1.89 8.70 -16.50
CA ARG A 193 2.47 8.75 -17.85
C ARG A 193 3.92 9.24 -17.84
N GLU A 194 4.24 10.22 -16.99
CA GLU A 194 5.62 10.68 -16.79
C GLU A 194 6.54 9.55 -16.30
N LYS A 195 6.00 8.61 -15.52
CA LYS A 195 6.74 7.41 -15.07
C LYS A 195 6.75 6.28 -16.09
N GLY A 196 6.21 6.48 -17.29
CA GLY A 196 6.17 5.47 -18.36
C GLY A 196 5.04 4.45 -18.22
N VAL A 197 4.02 4.76 -17.42
CA VAL A 197 2.82 3.93 -17.27
C VAL A 197 1.83 4.25 -18.39
N ASP A 198 1.27 3.21 -19.01
CA ASP A 198 0.14 3.34 -19.92
C ASP A 198 -1.15 3.61 -19.13
N VAL A 199 -1.82 4.71 -19.41
CA VAL A 199 -3.03 5.13 -18.68
C VAL A 199 -4.21 5.17 -19.64
N VAL A 200 -5.12 4.21 -19.45
CA VAL A 200 -6.34 3.99 -20.24
C VAL A 200 -7.52 4.64 -19.56
#